data_AF-A0A1H9UXA9-F1
#
_entry.id   AF-A0A1H9UXA9-F1
#
_cell.length_a   1.000
_cell.length_b   1.000
_cell.length_c   1.000
_cell.angle_alpha   90.00
_cell.angle_beta   90.00
_cell.angle_gamma   90.00
#
_symmetry.space_group_name_H-M   'P 1'
#
loop_
_entity.id
_entity.type
_entity.pdbx_description
1 polymer ?
#
loop_
_entity_poly.entity_id
_entity_poly.type
_entity_poly.pdbx_seq_one_letter_code
_entity_poly.pdbx_strand_id
1 'polypeptide(L)'
;MRYKELKTLEIPKWGPYLREQWREYFAKHLSTEEQNSIGMDGFLWHLCSWKKVECFEKEVAEAAFKKQLKQKCTIFYQFIDEAYLLENAKTLTIEELPYDQLHMYFGDIYIMDWKGKWTFIMTHETEFGPYFIQKE
;
A
#
# COMPACT_ATOMS: atom_id res chain seq x y z
N MET A 1 -14.11 -18.09 -7.26
CA MET A 1 -13.35 -19.22 -6.69
C MET A 1 -12.89 -18.83 -5.29
N ARG A 2 -13.22 -19.67 -4.28
CA ARG A 2 -12.58 -19.83 -2.96
C ARG A 2 -11.82 -18.64 -2.33
N TYR A 3 -12.54 -17.75 -1.63
CA TYR A 3 -12.01 -16.96 -0.51
C TYR A 3 -11.82 -17.86 0.74
N LYS A 4 -11.04 -18.94 0.61
CA LYS A 4 -10.79 -19.85 1.73
C LYS A 4 -9.80 -19.18 2.70
N GLU A 5 -10.33 -18.74 3.84
CA GLU A 5 -9.63 -18.51 5.12
C GLU A 5 -8.88 -17.19 5.34
N LEU A 6 -8.88 -16.22 4.42
CA LEU A 6 -8.51 -14.86 4.80
C LEU A 6 -9.64 -14.26 5.65
N LYS A 7 -9.38 -14.06 6.94
CA LYS A 7 -10.25 -13.22 7.79
C LYS A 7 -10.05 -11.78 7.35
N THR A 8 -10.82 -11.37 6.35
CA THR A 8 -10.98 -9.98 5.93
C THR A 8 -12.08 -9.35 6.77
N LEU A 9 -11.72 -8.32 7.53
CA LEU A 9 -12.70 -7.43 8.14
C LEU A 9 -12.74 -6.15 7.31
N GLU A 10 -13.87 -5.87 6.68
CA GLU A 10 -14.11 -4.56 6.09
C GLU A 10 -14.21 -3.51 7.21
N ILE A 11 -13.45 -2.44 7.07
CA ILE A 11 -13.40 -1.31 7.99
C ILE A 11 -13.82 -0.05 7.22
N PRO A 12 -15.14 0.23 7.13
CA PRO A 12 -15.63 1.33 6.31
C PRO A 12 -15.12 2.68 6.83
N LYS A 13 -14.83 3.60 5.90
CA LYS A 13 -14.36 4.98 6.16
C LYS A 13 -12.96 5.11 6.77
N TRP A 14 -12.17 4.04 6.75
CA TRP A 14 -10.79 4.07 7.24
C TRP A 14 -9.77 4.50 6.17
N GLY A 15 -10.14 4.58 4.88
CA GLY A 15 -9.26 4.98 3.79
C GLY A 15 -8.49 6.28 4.08
N PRO A 16 -9.16 7.41 4.40
CA PRO A 16 -8.47 8.67 4.72
C PRO A 16 -7.52 8.54 5.91
N TYR A 17 -7.97 7.87 6.97
CA TYR A 17 -7.14 7.62 8.16
C TYR A 17 -5.88 6.81 7.82
N LEU A 18 -6.01 5.76 7.02
CA LEU A 18 -4.89 4.91 6.64
C LEU A 18 -3.91 5.62 5.70
N ARG A 19 -4.38 6.50 4.81
CA ARG A 19 -3.52 7.37 4.00
C ARG A 19 -2.69 8.31 4.87
N GLU A 20 -3.28 8.92 5.89
CA GLU A 20 -2.54 9.75 6.85
C GLU A 20 -1.56 8.92 7.69
N GLN A 21 -1.98 7.76 8.21
CA GLN A 21 -1.07 6.86 8.92
C GLN A 21 0.11 6.42 8.05
N TRP A 22 -0.13 6.16 6.77
CA TRP A 22 0.92 5.82 5.83
C TRP A 22 1.95 6.95 5.70
N ARG A 23 1.51 8.20 5.60
CA ARG A 23 2.42 9.38 5.58
C ARG A 23 3.24 9.46 6.87
N GLU A 24 2.60 9.29 8.02
CA GLU A 24 3.27 9.27 9.31
C GLU A 24 4.32 8.16 9.43
N TYR A 25 4.07 6.98 8.85
CA TYR A 25 5.03 5.89 8.91
C TYR A 25 6.18 6.04 7.92
N PHE A 26 5.91 6.43 6.68
CA PHE A 26 6.88 6.31 5.58
C PHE A 26 7.40 7.66 5.07
N ALA A 27 6.70 8.77 5.33
CA ALA A 27 7.03 10.09 4.79
C ALA A 27 7.29 11.17 5.85
N LYS A 28 7.23 10.84 7.16
CA LYS A 28 7.40 11.82 8.26
C LYS A 28 8.73 12.57 8.27
N HIS A 29 9.75 12.07 7.55
CA HIS A 29 11.04 12.75 7.41
C HIS A 29 10.98 13.91 6.43
N LEU A 30 9.92 14.00 5.63
CA LEU A 30 9.63 15.15 4.76
C LEU A 30 8.66 16.10 5.46
N SER A 31 8.93 17.39 5.34
CA SER A 31 7.97 18.44 5.70
C SER A 31 6.73 18.37 4.80
N THR A 32 5.62 18.97 5.25
CA THR A 32 4.39 19.08 4.45
C THR A 32 4.64 19.75 3.10
N GLU A 33 5.48 20.79 3.06
CA GLU A 33 5.81 21.49 1.82
C GLU A 33 6.59 20.60 0.84
N GLU A 34 7.52 19.79 1.34
CA GLU A 34 8.23 18.80 0.52
C GLU A 34 7.30 17.72 -0.01
N GLN A 35 6.39 17.18 0.82
CA GLN A 35 5.39 16.19 0.39
C GLN A 35 4.48 16.76 -0.71
N ASN A 36 4.07 18.02 -0.57
CA ASN A 36 3.25 18.71 -1.57
C ASN A 36 4.02 18.95 -2.87
N SER A 37 5.31 19.30 -2.78
CA SER A 37 6.15 19.58 -3.95
C SER A 37 6.32 18.39 -4.89
N ILE A 38 6.23 17.16 -4.35
CA ILE A 38 6.27 15.91 -5.11
C ILE A 38 4.88 15.36 -5.43
N GLY A 39 3.82 16.11 -5.14
CA GLY A 39 2.44 15.74 -5.47
C GLY A 39 1.87 14.56 -4.69
N MET A 40 2.32 14.32 -3.45
CA MET A 40 1.84 13.19 -2.64
C MET A 40 0.35 13.26 -2.30
N ASP A 41 -0.26 14.44 -2.35
CA ASP A 41 -1.72 14.64 -2.18
C ASP A 41 -2.54 13.97 -3.29
N GLY A 42 -1.95 13.83 -4.47
CA GLY A 42 -2.51 13.03 -5.56
C GLY A 42 -2.25 11.54 -5.34
N PHE A 43 -0.97 11.16 -5.17
CA PHE A 43 -0.56 9.76 -5.12
C PHE A 43 0.61 9.52 -4.15
N LEU A 44 0.42 8.60 -3.18
CA LEU A 44 1.45 8.34 -2.16
C LEU A 44 2.71 7.68 -2.72
N TRP A 45 2.60 6.91 -3.81
CA TRP A 45 3.76 6.27 -4.46
C TRP A 45 4.77 7.27 -5.02
N HIS A 46 4.41 8.55 -5.15
CA HIS A 46 5.36 9.61 -5.52
C HIS A 46 6.55 9.69 -4.57
N LEU A 47 6.39 9.27 -3.30
CA LEU A 47 7.51 9.15 -2.36
C LEU A 47 8.65 8.26 -2.93
N CYS A 48 8.28 7.18 -3.61
CA CYS A 48 9.21 6.24 -4.24
C CYS A 48 9.78 6.79 -5.55
N SER A 49 8.92 7.25 -6.46
CA SER A 49 9.36 7.68 -7.80
C SER A 49 10.23 8.95 -7.79
N TRP A 50 9.99 9.85 -6.84
CA TRP A 50 10.86 11.01 -6.57
C TRP A 50 12.09 10.67 -5.71
N LYS A 51 12.31 9.37 -5.40
CA LYS A 51 13.45 8.87 -4.64
C LYS A 51 13.63 9.54 -3.28
N LYS A 52 12.52 9.85 -2.62
CA LYS A 52 12.51 10.44 -1.28
C LYS A 52 12.56 9.39 -0.16
N VAL A 53 12.47 8.12 -0.51
CA VAL A 53 12.65 6.98 0.39
C VAL A 53 13.36 5.86 -0.35
N GLU A 54 14.14 5.06 0.36
CA GLU A 54 14.63 3.80 -0.21
C GLU A 54 13.47 2.83 -0.38
N CYS A 55 13.35 2.27 -1.57
CA CYS A 55 12.31 1.31 -1.90
C CYS A 55 12.81 0.32 -2.94
N PHE A 56 12.19 -0.85 -2.96
CA PHE A 56 12.32 -1.79 -4.07
C PHE A 56 11.26 -1.47 -5.13
N GLU A 57 11.58 -1.78 -6.37
CA GLU A 57 10.71 -1.55 -7.53
C GLU A 57 10.43 -2.87 -8.25
N LYS A 58 9.27 -2.96 -8.90
CA LYS A 58 8.88 -4.01 -9.84
C LYS A 58 9.07 -5.42 -9.27
N GLU A 59 9.78 -6.31 -9.96
CA GLU A 59 9.93 -7.70 -9.56
C GLU A 59 10.60 -7.85 -8.19
N VAL A 60 11.48 -6.91 -7.82
CA VAL A 60 12.14 -6.89 -6.51
C VAL A 60 11.14 -6.52 -5.41
N ALA A 61 10.25 -5.55 -5.69
CA ALA A 61 9.16 -5.18 -4.78
C ALA A 61 8.20 -6.36 -4.55
N GLU A 62 7.80 -7.06 -5.61
CA GLU A 62 6.95 -8.23 -5.50
C GLU A 62 7.60 -9.37 -4.70
N ALA A 63 8.88 -9.65 -4.97
CA ALA A 63 9.62 -10.68 -4.27
C ALA A 63 9.76 -10.33 -2.78
N ALA A 64 10.00 -9.06 -2.44
CA ALA A 64 10.05 -8.59 -1.07
C ALA A 64 8.70 -8.72 -0.37
N PHE A 65 7.61 -8.31 -1.02
CA PHE A 65 6.25 -8.46 -0.50
C PHE A 65 5.88 -9.92 -0.24
N LYS A 66 6.17 -10.83 -1.19
CA LYS A 66 5.92 -12.27 -1.06
C LYS A 66 6.65 -12.87 0.15
N LYS A 67 7.85 -12.39 0.47
CA LYS A 67 8.65 -12.85 1.62
C LYS A 67 8.17 -12.35 2.99
N GLN A 68 7.36 -11.29 3.05
CA GLN A 68 6.92 -10.72 4.33
C GLN A 68 5.98 -11.67 5.09
N LEU A 69 6.21 -11.75 6.42
CA LEU A 69 5.29 -12.40 7.35
C LEU A 69 4.12 -11.47 7.65
N LYS A 70 3.01 -11.65 6.94
CA LYS A 70 1.82 -10.79 7.03
C LYS A 70 0.90 -11.26 8.16
N GLN A 71 1.29 -11.02 9.42
CA GLN A 71 0.45 -11.38 10.57
C GLN A 71 -0.81 -10.52 10.65
N LYS A 72 -0.64 -9.20 10.48
CA LYS A 72 -1.73 -8.22 10.49
C LYS A 72 -1.37 -7.07 9.57
N CYS A 73 -2.17 -6.83 8.55
CA CYS A 73 -1.97 -5.73 7.61
C CYS A 73 -3.31 -5.14 7.17
N THR A 74 -3.24 -3.93 6.63
CA THR A 74 -4.40 -3.23 6.07
C THR A 74 -4.25 -3.11 4.56
N ILE A 75 -5.35 -3.27 3.83
CA ILE A 75 -5.47 -2.88 2.43
C ILE A 75 -6.32 -1.62 2.38
N PHE A 76 -5.84 -0.61 1.68
CA PHE A 76 -6.59 0.62 1.40
C PHE A 76 -6.20 1.15 0.03
N TYR A 77 -6.93 2.15 -0.46
CA TYR A 77 -6.80 2.66 -1.81
C TYR A 77 -6.54 4.16 -1.81
N GLN A 78 -6.05 4.69 -2.94
CA GLN A 78 -5.76 6.12 -3.07
C GLN A 78 -7.01 6.99 -2.88
N PHE A 79 -8.12 6.66 -3.54
CA PHE A 79 -9.32 7.52 -3.60
C PHE A 79 -10.61 6.84 -3.10
N ILE A 80 -10.48 5.72 -2.40
CA ILE A 80 -11.60 4.94 -1.87
C ILE A 80 -11.52 4.95 -0.34
N ASP A 81 -12.68 5.04 0.32
CA ASP A 81 -12.79 5.18 1.77
C ASP A 81 -12.89 3.82 2.48
N GLU A 82 -13.33 2.81 1.76
CA GLU A 82 -13.31 1.41 2.16
C GLU A 82 -11.86 0.93 2.33
N ALA A 83 -11.66 0.15 3.39
CA ALA A 83 -10.41 -0.50 3.67
C ALA A 83 -10.68 -1.88 4.27
N TYR A 84 -9.66 -2.73 4.25
CA TYR A 84 -9.74 -4.09 4.74
C TYR A 84 -8.64 -4.33 5.75
N LEU A 85 -9.00 -4.87 6.90
CA LEU A 85 -8.06 -5.44 7.84
C LEU A 85 -7.93 -6.94 7.58
N LEU A 86 -6.69 -7.38 7.43
CA LEU A 86 -6.35 -8.78 7.24
C LEU A 86 -5.62 -9.30 8.47
N GLU A 87 -6.07 -10.45 8.98
CA GLU A 87 -5.36 -11.20 10.02
C GLU A 87 -4.91 -12.55 9.49
N ASN A 88 -3.67 -12.94 9.82
CA ASN A 88 -3.00 -14.16 9.35
C ASN A 88 -2.90 -14.28 7.82
N ALA A 89 -2.61 -13.18 7.14
CA ALA A 89 -2.51 -13.08 5.68
C ALA A 89 -1.23 -13.68 5.08
N LYS A 90 -0.68 -14.75 5.67
CA LYS A 90 0.61 -15.33 5.25
C LYS A 90 0.63 -15.76 3.78
N THR A 91 -0.52 -16.17 3.25
CA THR A 91 -0.67 -16.63 1.86
C THR A 91 -1.05 -15.52 0.89
N LEU A 92 -1.31 -14.29 1.36
CA LEU A 92 -1.80 -13.21 0.49
C LEU A 92 -0.85 -12.97 -0.67
N THR A 93 -1.34 -13.26 -1.87
CA THR A 93 -0.68 -12.91 -3.13
C THR A 93 -1.33 -11.67 -3.76
N ILE A 94 -0.69 -11.13 -4.80
CA ILE A 94 -1.19 -9.95 -5.51
C ILE A 94 -2.52 -10.27 -6.21
N GLU A 95 -2.67 -11.51 -6.68
CA GLU A 95 -3.86 -12.00 -7.38
C GLU A 95 -5.07 -12.19 -6.43
N GLU A 96 -4.82 -12.23 -5.12
CA GLU A 96 -5.85 -12.33 -4.07
C GLU A 96 -6.28 -10.97 -3.52
N LEU A 97 -5.67 -9.87 -3.99
CA LEU A 97 -6.04 -8.53 -3.54
C LEU A 97 -7.48 -8.21 -3.96
N PRO A 98 -8.33 -7.74 -3.02
CA PRO A 98 -9.70 -7.36 -3.33
C PRO A 98 -9.66 -6.08 -4.15
N TYR A 99 -9.75 -6.17 -5.48
CA TYR A 99 -9.96 -4.99 -6.30
C TYR A 99 -10.87 -5.29 -7.47
N ASP A 100 -11.73 -4.32 -7.78
CA ASP A 100 -12.37 -4.25 -9.08
C ASP A 100 -11.34 -3.72 -10.07
N GLN A 101 -11.24 -4.32 -11.26
CA GLN A 101 -10.39 -3.80 -12.34
C GLN A 101 -10.66 -2.31 -12.60
N LEU A 102 -11.88 -1.84 -12.35
CA LEU A 102 -12.25 -0.43 -12.44
C LEU A 102 -11.49 0.48 -11.45
N HIS A 103 -11.19 -0.02 -10.25
CA HIS A 103 -10.43 0.74 -9.24
C HIS A 103 -8.99 0.97 -9.67
N MET A 104 -8.43 0.02 -10.44
CA MET A 104 -7.08 0.10 -10.99
C MET A 104 -6.97 0.96 -12.25
N TYR A 105 -8.05 1.59 -12.74
CA TYR A 105 -7.92 2.60 -13.80
C TYR A 105 -7.48 3.96 -13.29
N PHE A 106 -7.79 4.29 -12.03
CA PHE A 106 -7.64 5.66 -11.51
C PHE A 106 -7.06 5.73 -10.10
N GLY A 107 -6.78 4.60 -9.45
CA GLY A 107 -6.31 4.59 -8.06
C GLY A 107 -5.40 3.43 -7.76
N ASP A 108 -4.51 3.65 -6.79
CA ASP A 108 -3.54 2.65 -6.36
C ASP A 108 -4.04 1.85 -5.17
N ILE A 109 -3.42 0.68 -4.96
CA ILE A 109 -3.65 -0.18 -3.81
C ILE A 109 -2.43 -0.17 -2.91
N TYR A 110 -2.69 0.03 -1.63
CA TYR A 110 -1.69 0.04 -0.58
C TYR A 110 -1.94 -1.13 0.36
N ILE A 111 -0.91 -1.92 0.59
CA ILE A 111 -0.90 -2.94 1.63
C ILE A 111 0.16 -2.56 2.66
N MET A 112 -0.29 -2.25 3.87
CA MET A 112 0.56 -1.73 4.93
C MET A 112 0.55 -2.66 6.15
N ASP A 113 1.74 -2.96 6.68
CA ASP A 113 1.88 -3.64 7.97
C ASP A 113 1.17 -2.85 9.07
N TRP A 114 0.47 -3.54 9.99
CA TRP A 114 -0.26 -2.87 11.07
C TRP A 114 0.61 -1.97 11.94
N LYS A 115 1.91 -2.26 12.05
CA LYS A 115 2.88 -1.48 12.83
C LYS A 115 3.71 -0.54 11.95
N GLY A 116 3.36 -0.37 10.67
CA GLY A 116 4.06 0.50 9.73
C GLY A 116 5.49 0.07 9.41
N LYS A 117 5.83 -1.22 9.56
CA LYS A 117 7.19 -1.73 9.26
C LYS A 117 7.48 -1.84 7.78
N TRP A 118 6.47 -2.09 6.97
CA TRP A 118 6.59 -2.19 5.53
C TRP A 118 5.28 -1.78 4.87
N THR A 119 5.37 -1.39 3.60
CA THR A 119 4.22 -1.17 2.72
C THR A 119 4.55 -1.66 1.32
N PHE A 120 3.57 -2.28 0.69
CA PHE A 120 3.57 -2.59 -0.74
C PHE A 120 2.57 -1.67 -1.44
N ILE A 121 2.95 -1.17 -2.60
CA ILE A 121 2.17 -0.20 -3.36
C ILE A 121 2.02 -0.75 -4.77
N MET A 122 0.78 -1.04 -5.17
CA MET A 122 0.45 -1.42 -6.52
C MET A 122 -0.16 -0.21 -7.22
N THR A 123 0.59 0.35 -8.17
CA THR A 123 0.17 1.53 -8.92
C THR A 123 -0.83 1.16 -10.02
N HIS A 124 -1.76 2.06 -10.32
CA HIS A 124 -2.60 1.94 -11.51
C HIS A 124 -1.78 2.07 -12.80
N GLU A 125 -0.71 2.87 -12.77
CA GLU A 125 0.26 2.98 -13.86
C GLU A 125 1.31 1.87 -13.73
N THR A 126 1.14 0.80 -14.51
CA THR A 126 2.00 -0.41 -14.44
C THR A 126 3.47 -0.14 -14.77
N GLU A 127 3.79 0.97 -15.45
CA GLU A 127 5.17 1.35 -15.78
C GLU A 127 5.94 1.90 -14.57
N PHE A 128 5.21 2.44 -13.58
CA PHE A 128 5.74 3.14 -12.41
C PHE A 128 5.57 2.35 -11.11
N GLY A 129 5.49 1.03 -11.18
CA GLY A 129 5.39 0.21 -9.98
C GLY A 129 5.38 -1.29 -10.30
N PRO A 130 5.07 -2.15 -9.33
CA PRO A 130 4.83 -1.81 -7.92
C PRO A 130 6.08 -1.34 -7.15
N TYR A 131 5.86 -0.81 -5.94
CA TYR A 131 6.92 -0.46 -4.99
C TYR A 131 6.79 -1.22 -3.68
N PHE A 132 7.91 -1.39 -2.99
CA PHE A 132 7.95 -1.91 -1.63
C PHE A 132 8.90 -1.08 -0.77
N ILE A 133 8.39 -0.55 0.34
CA ILE A 133 9.20 0.15 1.35
C ILE A 133 9.30 -0.74 2.57
N GLN A 134 10.51 -0.89 3.10
CA GLN A 134 10.78 -1.59 4.35
C GLN A 134 11.56 -0.69 5.29
N LYS A 135 11.11 -0.59 6.53
CA LYS A 135 11.84 0.08 7.59
C LYS A 135 12.70 -0.95 8.31
N GLU A 136 13.94 -0.59 8.60
CA GLU A 136 14.83 -1.35 9.48
C GLU A 136 14.32 -1.40 10.93
#